data_AF-X0TUY4-F1
#
_entry.id   AF-X0TUY4-F1
#
_cell.length_a   1.000
_cell.length_b   1.000
_cell.length_c   1.000
_cell.angle_alpha   90.00
_cell.angle_beta   90.00
_cell.angle_gamma   90.00
#
_symmetry.space_group_name_H-M   'P 1'
#
loop_
_entity.id
_entity.type
_entity.pdbx_description
1 polymer ?
#
loop_
_entity_poly.entity_id
_entity_poly.type
_entity_poly.pdbx_seq_one_letter_code
_entity_poly.pdbx_strand_id
1 'polypeptide(L)' 'MSNRNYGDRTMHKATCADCGNECEVPFEPKEGRPVYCRDCFKKHRR' A
#
# COMPACT_ATOMS: atom_id res chain seq x y z
N MET A 1 13.54 -18.02 -20.98
CA MET A 1 13.95 -17.81 -19.57
C MET A 1 13.51 -16.42 -19.14
N SER A 2 12.32 -16.29 -18.56
CA SER A 2 11.80 -14.99 -18.11
C SER A 2 11.89 -14.90 -16.59
N ASN A 3 13.13 -14.85 -16.10
CA ASN A 3 13.43 -14.68 -14.69
C ASN A 3 13.13 -13.23 -14.26
N ARG A 4 11.85 -12.86 -14.20
CA ARG A 4 11.44 -11.62 -13.54
C ARG A 4 11.48 -11.88 -12.05
N ASN A 5 12.68 -11.71 -11.49
CA ASN A 5 12.91 -11.60 -10.06
C ASN A 5 12.02 -10.46 -9.54
N TYR A 6 10.81 -10.81 -9.09
CA TYR A 6 9.96 -9.96 -8.28
C TYR A 6 10.64 -9.94 -6.91
N GLY A 7 11.71 -9.14 -6.80
CA GLY A 7 12.47 -8.99 -5.57
C GLY A 7 11.50 -8.73 -4.44
N ASP A 8 11.65 -9.51 -3.36
CA ASP A 8 10.87 -9.52 -2.13
C ASP A 8 10.20 -8.17 -1.84
N ARG A 9 8.98 -7.99 -2.36
CA ARG A 9 8.18 -6.82 -1.98
C ARG A 9 7.61 -7.14 -0.62
N THR A 10 8.31 -6.69 0.43
CA THR A 10 7.79 -6.76 1.79
C THR A 10 6.48 -5.99 1.83
N MET A 11 5.40 -6.75 1.98
CA MET A 11 4.07 -6.18 2.15
C MET A 11 3.95 -5.80 3.63
N HIS A 12 3.73 -4.52 3.90
CA HIS A 12 3.51 -4.02 5.24
C HIS A 12 2.01 -3.89 5.49
N LYS A 13 1.55 -4.41 6.63
CA LYS A 13 0.18 -4.19 7.09
C LYS A 13 0.03 -2.74 7.52
N ALA A 14 -0.97 -2.07 6.98
CA ALA A 14 -1.27 -0.68 7.27
C ALA A 14 -2.76 -0.43 7.23
N THR A 15 -3.22 0.52 8.05
CA THR A 15 -4.61 0.92 8.10
C THR A 15 -4.86 2.06 7.13
N CYS A 16 -5.88 1.94 6.30
CA CYS A 16 -6.28 2.99 5.38
C CYS A 16 -6.79 4.21 6.16
N ALA A 17 -6.18 5.38 5.96
CA ALA A 17 -6.56 6.62 6.63
C ALA A 17 -7.92 7.19 6.14
N ASP A 18 -8.43 6.68 5.01
CA ASP A 18 -9.67 7.17 4.38
C ASP A 18 -10.88 6.31 4.77
N CYS A 19 -10.73 4.98 4.74
CA CYS A 19 -11.81 4.04 5.04
C CYS A 19 -11.62 3.23 6.33
N GLY A 20 -10.47 3.32 6.99
CA GLY A 20 -10.17 2.61 8.24
C GLY A 20 -9.88 1.12 8.09
N ASN A 21 -9.90 0.57 6.87
CA ASN A 21 -9.66 -0.86 6.64
C ASN A 21 -8.18 -1.22 6.68
N GLU A 22 -7.86 -2.40 7.20
CA GLU A 22 -6.53 -2.99 7.14
C GLU A 22 -6.20 -3.43 5.70
N CYS A 23 -5.04 -3.04 5.21
CA CYS A 23 -4.56 -3.38 3.88
C CYS A 23 -3.06 -3.65 3.88
N GLU A 24 -2.60 -4.37 2.86
CA GLU A 24 -1.20 -4.68 2.67
C GLU A 24 -0.61 -3.76 1.60
N VAL A 25 0.39 -2.98 1.97
CA VAL A 25 1.01 -1.99 1.10
C VAL A 25 2.50 -2.30 0.90
N PRO A 26 3.06 -2.10 -0.30
CA PRO A 26 4.47 -2.38 -0.57
C PRO A 26 5.40 -1.26 -0.06
N PHE A 27 4.92 -0.39 0.82
CA PHE A 27 5.65 0.74 1.39
C PHE A 27 5.45 0.75 2.90
N GLU A 28 6.48 1.17 3.63
CA GLU A 28 6.40 1.28 5.09
C GLU A 28 5.41 2.38 5.49
N PRO A 29 4.39 2.08 6.32
CA PRO A 29 3.51 3.10 6.90
C PRO A 29 4.34 3.99 7.83
N LYS A 30 4.44 5.28 7.52
CA LYS A 30 5.19 6.25 8.33
C LYS A 30 4.23 7.14 9.12
N GLU A 31 4.57 7.39 10.38
CA GLU A 31 3.88 8.35 11.23
C GLU A 31 4.01 9.74 10.61
N GLY A 32 2.92 10.26 10.03
CA GLY A 32 2.87 11.54 9.30
C GLY A 32 2.51 11.42 7.81
N ARG A 33 2.46 10.21 7.23
CA ARG A 33 1.91 9.98 5.88
C ARG A 33 0.69 9.06 5.93
N PRO A 34 -0.49 9.53 5.50
CA PRO A 34 -1.68 8.69 5.48
C PRO A 34 -1.49 7.55 4.48
N VAL A 35 -1.73 6.32 4.94
CA VAL A 35 -1.75 5.15 4.06
C VAL A 35 -3.12 5.04 3.43
N TYR A 36 -3.16 4.77 2.13
CA TYR A 36 -4.40 4.55 1.40
C TYR A 36 -4.41 3.17 0.78
N CYS A 37 -5.51 2.45 0.94
CA CYS A 37 -5.72 1.21 0.21
C CYS A 37 -5.82 1.51 -1.30
N ARG A 38 -5.67 0.47 -2.12
CA ARG A 38 -5.68 0.60 -3.58
C ARG A 38 -6.92 1.33 -4.11
N ASP A 39 -8.06 1.16 -3.47
CA ASP A 39 -9.32 1.77 -3.89
C ASP A 39 -9.43 3.24 -3.47
N CYS A 40 -9.10 3.59 -2.23
CA CYS A 40 -9.06 4.98 -1.78
C CYS A 40 -7.99 5.78 -2.51
N PHE A 41 -6.82 5.18 -2.76
CA PHE A 41 -5.76 5.82 -3.53
C PHE A 41 -6.18 6.11 -4.98
N LYS A 42 -6.92 5.19 -5.63
CA LYS A 42 -7.50 5.44 -6.95
C LYS A 42 -8.51 6.59 -6.95
N LYS A 43 -9.30 6.74 -5.87
CA LYS A 43 -10.26 7.85 -5.70
C LYS A 43 -9.56 9.19 -5.53
N HIS A 44 -8.49 9.25 -4.72
CA HIS A 44 -7.69 10.47 -4.48
C HIS A 44 -6.84 10.92 -5.66
N ARG A 45 -6.50 10.01 -6.58
CA ARG A 45 -5.66 10.32 -7.76
C ARG A 45 -6.48 10.88 -8.95
N ARG A 46 -7.76 11.19 -8.77
CA ARG A 46 -8.67 11.65 -9.83
C ARG A 46 -9.10 13.08 -9.64
#